data_AF-A0A381C5C0-F1
#
_entry.id   AF-A0A381C5C0-F1
#
_cell.length_a   1.000
_cell.length_b   1.000
_cell.length_c   1.000
_cell.angle_alpha   90.00
_cell.angle_beta   90.00
_cell.angle_gamma   90.00
#
_symmetry.space_group_name_H-M   'P 1'
#
loop_
_entity.id
_entity.type
_entity.pdbx_description
1 polymer ?
#
loop_
_entity_poly.entity_id
_entity_poly.type
_entity_poly.pdbx_seq_one_letter_code
_entity_poly.pdbx_strand_id
1 'polypeptide(L)'
;MMSKLKTLVMVLGFVAFSASAALPLFNGKGQPGEVHIDQGGPVYLNGKEMKLKKVNDNYYEATGQGVVLSISTTPDGTADVSWTGKHRAHGVIVSAQQAAIDAKGVSGRPLDCSRSDLTKAEAKACQ
;
A
#
# COMPACT_ATOMS: atom_id res chain seq x y z
N MET A 1 -34.00 -16.61 56.08
CA MET A 1 -33.52 -15.26 55.68
C MET A 1 -32.26 -15.47 54.84
N MET A 2 -32.35 -15.44 53.51
CA MET A 2 -31.19 -15.66 52.61
C MET A 2 -30.91 -14.40 51.79
N SER A 3 -29.63 -14.06 51.75
CA SER A 3 -29.03 -12.78 51.39
C SER A 3 -29.11 -12.48 49.89
N LYS A 4 -29.29 -11.20 49.56
CA LYS A 4 -29.37 -10.67 48.19
C LYS A 4 -27.97 -10.68 47.55
N LEU A 5 -27.75 -11.55 46.58
CA LEU A 5 -26.50 -11.59 45.80
C LEU A 5 -26.49 -10.41 44.82
N LYS A 6 -25.68 -9.39 45.10
CA LYS A 6 -25.40 -8.27 44.21
C LYS A 6 -24.54 -8.76 43.04
N THR A 7 -25.14 -8.89 41.87
CA THR A 7 -24.45 -9.17 40.61
C THR A 7 -23.55 -7.97 40.27
N LEU A 8 -22.24 -8.14 40.42
CA LEU A 8 -21.22 -7.18 39.99
C LEU A 8 -21.00 -7.39 38.48
N VAL A 9 -21.47 -6.46 37.65
CA VAL A 9 -21.21 -6.46 36.20
C VAL A 9 -19.78 -5.97 35.98
N MET A 10 -18.87 -6.90 35.70
CA MET A 10 -17.49 -6.59 35.30
C MET A 10 -17.50 -6.22 33.81
N VAL A 11 -17.42 -4.92 33.50
CA VAL A 11 -17.27 -4.41 32.13
C VAL A 11 -15.82 -4.66 31.69
N LEU A 12 -15.62 -5.66 30.85
CA LEU A 12 -14.34 -5.96 30.22
C LEU A 12 -14.14 -4.98 29.05
N GLY A 13 -13.34 -3.93 29.24
CA GLY A 13 -12.99 -2.97 28.20
C GLY A 13 -12.08 -3.62 27.15
N PHE A 14 -12.52 -3.65 25.90
CA PHE A 14 -11.67 -3.98 24.75
C PHE A 14 -10.65 -2.86 24.54
N VAL A 15 -9.40 -3.09 24.92
CA VAL A 15 -8.28 -2.24 24.47
C VAL A 15 -7.99 -2.57 23.01
N ALA A 16 -8.29 -1.64 22.10
CA ALA A 16 -7.91 -1.75 20.70
C ALA A 16 -6.39 -1.56 20.59
N PHE A 17 -5.65 -2.68 20.53
CA PHE A 17 -4.22 -2.67 20.25
C PHE A 17 -4.01 -2.27 18.79
N SER A 18 -3.63 -1.02 18.55
CA SER A 18 -3.25 -0.54 17.22
C SER A 18 -1.89 -1.15 16.90
N ALA A 19 -1.88 -2.29 16.21
CA ALA A 19 -0.65 -2.88 15.70
C ALA A 19 -0.12 -1.97 14.58
N SER A 20 0.84 -1.10 14.90
CA SER A 20 1.54 -0.29 13.91
C SER A 20 2.34 -1.22 12.98
N ALA A 21 1.90 -1.36 11.74
CA ALA A 21 2.65 -2.07 10.71
C ALA A 21 3.73 -1.14 10.15
N ALA A 22 4.92 -1.63 9.82
CA ALA A 22 5.96 -0.81 9.19
C ALA A 22 5.70 -0.62 7.69
N LEU A 23 4.47 -0.28 7.32
CA LEU A 23 4.06 -0.09 5.94
C LEU A 23 4.40 1.33 5.45
N PRO A 24 5.09 1.46 4.30
CA PRO A 24 5.25 2.74 3.63
C PRO A 24 3.91 3.28 3.12
N LEU A 25 3.84 4.61 2.97
CA LEU A 25 2.73 5.24 2.26
C LEU A 25 2.72 4.78 0.79
N PHE A 26 1.60 4.25 0.33
CA PHE A 26 1.44 3.83 -1.06
C PHE A 26 0.05 4.21 -1.57
N ASN A 27 0.00 4.84 -2.74
CA ASN A 27 -1.25 5.12 -3.43
C ASN A 27 -1.12 4.62 -4.86
N GLY A 28 -2.01 3.75 -5.32
CA GLY A 28 -1.97 3.19 -6.67
C GLY A 28 -3.35 3.12 -7.29
N LYS A 29 -3.43 3.33 -8.61
CA LYS A 29 -4.67 3.15 -9.38
C LYS A 29 -4.43 2.10 -10.46
N GLY A 30 -5.44 1.28 -10.74
CA GLY A 30 -5.36 0.23 -11.76
C GLY A 30 -6.19 -0.98 -11.39
N GLN A 31 -5.91 -2.13 -11.99
CA GLN A 31 -6.45 -3.40 -11.50
C GLN A 31 -5.71 -3.80 -10.22
N PRO A 32 -6.41 -4.29 -9.18
CA PRO A 32 -7.84 -4.63 -9.14
C PRO A 32 -8.74 -3.49 -8.62
N GLY A 33 -8.16 -2.32 -8.39
CA GLY A 33 -8.85 -1.13 -7.92
C GLY A 33 -7.87 -0.06 -7.44
N GLU A 34 -8.41 0.96 -6.79
CA GLU A 34 -7.59 1.96 -6.11
C GLU A 34 -7.08 1.42 -4.78
N VAL A 35 -5.77 1.40 -4.60
CA VAL A 35 -5.10 0.93 -3.38
C VAL A 35 -4.55 2.13 -2.63
N HIS A 36 -4.89 2.21 -1.35
CA HIS A 36 -4.35 3.19 -0.42
C HIS A 36 -3.75 2.46 0.77
N ILE A 37 -2.50 2.79 1.09
CA ILE A 37 -1.79 2.31 2.26
C ILE A 37 -1.34 3.55 3.01
N ASP A 38 -1.90 3.75 4.20
CA ASP A 38 -1.43 4.80 5.09
C ASP A 38 -0.10 4.38 5.73
N GLN A 39 0.76 5.36 6.03
CA GLN A 39 2.01 5.07 6.74
C GLN A 39 1.67 4.48 8.11
N GLY A 40 2.12 3.25 8.37
CA GLY A 40 1.71 2.54 9.59
C GLY A 40 0.57 1.54 9.40
N GLY A 41 -0.10 1.56 8.25
CA GLY A 41 -1.43 0.98 8.03
C GLY A 41 -2.57 1.88 8.57
N PRO A 42 -3.84 1.59 8.22
CA PRO A 42 -4.35 0.39 7.54
C PRO A 42 -4.21 0.39 6.00
N VAL A 43 -4.66 -0.70 5.36
CA VAL A 43 -4.63 -0.90 3.90
C VAL A 43 -6.06 -0.92 3.36
N TYR A 44 -6.34 -0.16 2.30
CA TYR A 44 -7.64 -0.07 1.65
C TYR A 44 -7.56 -0.48 0.18
N LEU A 45 -8.62 -1.13 -0.30
CA LEU A 45 -8.89 -1.37 -1.71
C LEU A 45 -10.28 -0.80 -2.05
N ASN A 46 -10.37 0.11 -3.01
CA ASN A 46 -11.60 0.83 -3.36
C ASN A 46 -12.31 1.45 -2.14
N GLY A 47 -11.52 2.01 -1.21
CA GLY A 47 -12.01 2.63 0.03
C GLY A 47 -12.49 1.65 1.11
N LYS A 48 -12.41 0.33 0.88
CA LYS A 48 -12.73 -0.68 1.90
C LYS A 48 -11.45 -1.23 2.52
N GLU A 49 -11.41 -1.20 3.86
CA GLU A 49 -10.29 -1.71 4.63
C GLU A 49 -10.10 -3.22 4.41
N MET A 50 -8.84 -3.61 4.26
CA MET A 50 -8.40 -5.00 4.08
C MET A 50 -7.80 -5.53 5.38
N LYS A 51 -7.93 -6.83 5.61
CA LYS A 51 -7.31 -7.48 6.76
C LYS A 51 -5.81 -7.63 6.51
N LEU A 52 -5.01 -6.91 7.28
CA LEU A 52 -3.56 -6.98 7.20
C LEU A 52 -2.99 -8.16 8.01
N LYS A 53 -2.03 -8.87 7.41
CA LYS A 53 -1.22 -9.91 8.03
C LYS A 53 0.25 -9.58 7.81
N LYS A 54 1.01 -9.45 8.89
CA LYS A 54 2.47 -9.38 8.84
C LYS A 54 3.01 -10.78 8.55
N VAL A 55 3.78 -10.93 7.48
CA VAL A 55 4.48 -12.19 7.17
C VAL A 55 5.91 -12.12 7.69
N ASN A 56 6.58 -10.97 7.50
CA ASN A 56 7.85 -10.62 8.14
C ASN A 56 7.98 -9.07 8.22
N ASP A 57 9.14 -8.56 8.60
CA ASP A 57 9.35 -7.11 8.78
C ASP A 57 9.23 -6.29 7.49
N ASN A 58 9.50 -6.90 6.32
CA ASN A 58 9.50 -6.25 5.01
C ASN A 58 8.39 -6.75 4.10
N TYR A 59 7.51 -7.64 4.57
CA TYR A 59 6.49 -8.26 3.73
C TYR A 59 5.18 -8.48 4.49
N TYR A 60 4.10 -8.00 3.87
CA TYR A 60 2.76 -8.01 4.40
C TYR A 60 1.77 -8.51 3.35
N GLU A 61 0.70 -9.14 3.81
CA GLU A 61 -0.43 -9.53 2.98
C GLU A 61 -1.68 -8.82 3.46
N ALA A 62 -2.38 -8.11 2.58
CA ALA A 62 -3.69 -7.54 2.87
C ALA A 62 -4.75 -8.33 2.11
N THR A 63 -5.74 -8.88 2.82
CA THR A 63 -6.78 -9.72 2.24
C THR A 63 -8.16 -9.09 2.39
N GLY A 64 -8.91 -9.02 1.28
CA GLY A 64 -10.24 -8.43 1.26
C GLY A 64 -10.85 -8.48 -0.14
N GLN A 65 -12.18 -8.47 -0.22
CA GLN A 65 -12.91 -8.40 -1.50
C GLN A 65 -12.55 -9.50 -2.53
N GLY A 66 -12.02 -10.64 -2.07
CA GLY A 66 -11.58 -11.73 -2.96
C GLY A 66 -10.23 -11.47 -3.65
N VAL A 67 -9.47 -10.49 -3.15
CA VAL A 67 -8.12 -10.12 -3.56
C VAL A 67 -7.16 -10.28 -2.39
N VAL A 68 -5.94 -10.70 -2.68
CA VAL A 68 -4.79 -10.63 -1.78
C VAL A 68 -3.79 -9.64 -2.38
N LEU A 69 -3.48 -8.58 -1.64
CA LEU A 69 -2.37 -7.69 -1.95
C LEU A 69 -1.11 -8.19 -1.25
N SER A 70 -0.05 -8.38 -2.01
CA SER A 70 1.28 -8.72 -1.55
C SER A 70 2.11 -7.44 -1.54
N ILE A 71 2.48 -6.96 -0.36
CA ILE A 71 3.12 -5.67 -0.13
C ILE A 71 4.53 -5.92 0.40
N SER A 72 5.53 -5.59 -0.40
CA SER A 72 6.94 -5.69 -0.05
C SER A 72 7.52 -4.30 0.16
N THR A 73 8.23 -4.10 1.26
CA THR A 73 9.03 -2.90 1.48
C THR A 73 10.44 -3.15 0.96
N THR A 74 10.87 -2.35 0.00
CA THR A 74 12.22 -2.40 -0.56
C THR A 74 13.23 -1.73 0.38
N PRO A 75 14.54 -1.99 0.25
CA PRO A 75 15.56 -1.41 1.14
C PRO A 75 15.64 0.12 1.13
N ASP A 76 15.16 0.77 0.07
CA ASP A 76 15.05 2.22 -0.05
C ASP A 76 13.81 2.80 0.65
N GLY A 77 12.99 1.95 1.28
CA GLY A 77 11.80 2.34 2.02
C GLY A 77 10.54 2.53 1.17
N THR A 78 10.60 2.21 -0.12
CA THR A 78 9.41 2.23 -0.99
C THR A 78 8.64 0.92 -0.93
N ALA A 79 7.42 0.90 -1.47
CA ALA A 79 6.54 -0.27 -1.44
C ALA A 79 6.29 -0.81 -2.86
N ASP A 80 6.59 -2.09 -3.05
CA ASP A 80 6.19 -2.88 -4.21
C ASP A 80 4.89 -3.61 -3.88
N VAL A 81 3.85 -3.37 -4.67
CA VAL A 81 2.53 -3.96 -4.44
C VAL A 81 2.11 -4.80 -5.65
N SER A 82 1.89 -6.08 -5.40
CA SER A 82 1.27 -7.00 -6.37
C SER A 82 -0.03 -7.54 -5.82
N TRP A 83 -0.84 -8.13 -6.69
CA TRP A 83 -2.14 -8.66 -6.30
C TRP A 83 -2.43 -9.99 -6.96
N THR A 84 -3.21 -10.80 -6.25
CA THR A 84 -3.85 -12.00 -6.79
C THR A 84 -5.33 -11.97 -6.46
N GLY A 85 -6.15 -12.48 -7.37
CA GLY A 85 -7.59 -12.51 -7.26
C GLY A 85 -8.17 -13.85 -7.70
N LYS A 86 -9.50 -13.90 -7.77
CA LYS A 86 -10.24 -15.08 -8.26
C LYS A 86 -9.82 -15.43 -9.70
N HIS A 87 -10.05 -16.69 -10.08
CA HIS A 87 -9.79 -17.19 -11.43
C HIS A 87 -8.35 -16.97 -11.91
N ARG A 88 -7.37 -17.05 -10.99
CA ARG A 88 -5.94 -16.83 -11.29
C ARG A 88 -5.63 -15.42 -11.80
N ALA A 89 -6.51 -14.44 -11.61
CA ALA A 89 -6.23 -13.05 -11.94
C ALA A 89 -5.08 -12.52 -11.06
N HIS A 90 -4.14 -11.78 -11.64
CA HIS A 90 -2.98 -11.24 -10.93
C HIS A 90 -2.37 -10.06 -11.68
N GLY A 91 -1.54 -9.28 -10.97
CA GLY A 91 -0.80 -8.17 -11.57
C GLY A 91 0.03 -7.41 -10.55
N VAL A 92 0.67 -6.33 -11.01
CA VAL A 92 1.42 -5.37 -10.20
C VAL A 92 0.71 -4.02 -10.23
N ILE A 93 0.78 -3.27 -9.15
CA ILE A 93 0.20 -1.93 -9.03
C ILE A 93 1.36 -0.93 -9.02
N VAL A 94 1.36 -0.03 -9.99
CA VAL A 94 2.30 1.08 -10.02
C VAL A 94 1.83 2.16 -9.05
N SER A 95 2.70 2.62 -8.16
CA SER A 95 2.37 3.71 -7.24
C SER A 95 2.27 5.04 -7.98
N ALA A 96 1.46 5.96 -7.46
CA ALA A 96 1.35 7.32 -7.97
C ALA A 96 2.70 8.05 -7.86
N GLN A 97 3.49 7.75 -6.82
CA GLN A 97 4.86 8.25 -6.69
C GLN A 97 5.75 7.73 -7.83
N GLN A 98 5.70 6.44 -8.14
CA GLN A 98 6.48 5.86 -9.23
C GLN A 98 6.02 6.38 -10.59
N ALA A 99 4.71 6.47 -10.84
CA ALA A 99 4.17 7.06 -12.06
C ALA A 99 4.58 8.54 -12.21
N ALA A 100 4.68 9.29 -11.11
CA ALA A 100 5.17 10.66 -11.12
C ALA A 100 6.68 10.75 -11.37
N ILE A 101 7.47 9.79 -10.89
CA ILE A 101 8.91 9.67 -11.21
C ILE A 101 9.10 9.33 -12.69
N ASP A 102 8.35 8.35 -13.20
CA ASP A 102 8.42 7.92 -14.59
C ASP A 102 7.97 9.03 -15.56
N ALA A 103 6.94 9.81 -15.18
CA ALA A 103 6.49 10.98 -15.92
C ALA A 103 7.52 12.13 -15.93
N LYS A 104 8.45 12.17 -14.96
CA LYS A 104 9.55 13.14 -14.91
C LYS A 104 10.77 12.73 -15.75
N GLY A 105 10.74 11.57 -16.39
CA GLY A 105 11.77 11.10 -17.31
C GLY A 105 12.77 10.15 -16.64
N VAL A 106 13.07 9.08 -17.37
CA VAL A 106 13.96 7.96 -17.00
C VAL A 106 15.42 8.45 -16.87
N SER A 107 15.73 9.12 -15.77
CA SER A 107 17.10 9.20 -15.20
C SER A 107 17.13 9.78 -13.78
N GLY A 108 15.98 10.19 -13.22
CA GLY A 108 15.95 10.92 -11.95
C GLY A 108 16.59 12.31 -12.03
N ARG A 109 16.92 12.79 -13.23
CA ARG A 109 17.38 14.17 -13.45
C ARG A 109 16.22 15.00 -14.00
N PRO A 110 16.10 16.28 -13.61
CA PRO A 110 15.27 17.23 -14.35
C PRO A 110 15.60 17.14 -15.84
N LEU A 111 14.59 17.25 -16.71
CA LEU A 111 14.81 17.38 -18.15
C LEU A 111 15.70 18.62 -18.39
N ASP A 112 17.00 18.36 -18.62
CA ASP A 112 17.99 19.36 -18.99
C ASP A 112 18.20 19.27 -20.52
N CYS A 113 17.63 20.23 -21.24
CA CYS A 113 17.73 20.33 -22.69
C CYS A 113 19.15 20.69 -23.18
N SER A 114 20.11 20.91 -22.27
CA SER A 114 21.51 21.20 -22.57
C SER A 114 22.36 19.92 -22.73
N ARG A 115 21.81 18.74 -22.43
CA ARG A 115 22.55 17.47 -22.51
C ARG A 115 22.74 17.02 -23.96
N SER A 116 23.89 16.44 -24.25
CA SER A 116 24.23 15.89 -25.56
C SER A 116 23.70 14.48 -25.81
N ASP A 117 23.22 13.80 -24.77
CA ASP A 117 22.80 12.39 -24.78
C ASP A 117 21.27 12.19 -24.69
N LEU A 118 20.49 13.12 -25.25
CA LEU A 118 19.03 13.04 -25.23
C LEU A 118 18.52 11.86 -26.07
N THR A 119 17.60 11.09 -25.51
CA THR A 119 16.79 10.14 -26.28
C THR A 119 15.88 10.88 -27.26
N LYS A 120 15.38 10.17 -28.28
CA LYS A 120 14.45 10.73 -29.26
C LYS A 120 13.17 11.31 -28.62
N ALA A 121 12.74 10.72 -27.50
CA ALA A 121 11.58 11.19 -26.74
C ALA A 121 11.88 12.48 -25.97
N GLU A 122 13.05 12.57 -25.33
CA GLU A 122 13.49 13.78 -24.61
C GLU A 122 13.76 14.94 -25.57
N ALA A 123 14.40 14.69 -26.73
CA ALA A 123 14.66 15.72 -27.74
C ALA A 123 13.35 16.34 -28.30
N LYS A 124 12.27 15.54 -28.42
CA LYS A 124 10.95 16.04 -28.82
C LYS A 124 10.30 16.92 -27.74
N ALA A 125 10.59 16.66 -26.47
CA ALA A 125 10.07 17.46 -25.36
C ALA A 125 10.81 18.81 -25.19
N CYS A 126 11.98 18.98 -25.80
CA CYS A 126 12.80 20.20 -25.77
C CYS A 126 12.63 21.13 -27.00
N GLN A 127 11.75 20.77 -27.94
CA GLN A 127 11.38 21.57 -29.11
C GLN A 127 10.05 22.27 -28.87
#